data_AF-A0A1F3ABX1-F1
#
_entry.id   AF-A0A1F3ABX1-F1
#
_cell.length_a   1.000
_cell.length_b   1.000
_cell.length_c   1.000
_cell.angle_alpha   90.00
_cell.angle_beta   90.00
_cell.angle_gamma   90.00
#
_symmetry.space_group_name_H-M   'P 1'
#
loop_
_entity.id
_entity.type
_entity.pdbx_description
1 polymer ?
#
loop_
_entity_poly.entity_id
_entity_poly.type
_entity_poly.pdbx_seq_one_letter_code
_entity_poly.pdbx_strand_id
1 'polypeptide(L)'
;MAGVTELNQTDLRVLTTGDKRAWDTFVTAAAPLINAVVRRTLSSYRLGEDDVLDAAQDVFVRLCAQDFRLLKTYDPARAGLGTWLAVVARSAAVDHFRRRRQATQPLDEVPESVLGVEDKHVEKLKIPQGLLTDRQTLILKCLYDEERDVAEVALLLKIDAQTVRSTHHKALLRLRAHFGEEPA
;
A
#
# COMPACT_ATOMS: atom_id res chain seq x y z
N MET A 1 16.09 9.21 -10.67
CA MET A 1 15.33 9.91 -11.73
C MET A 1 15.37 9.17 -13.08
N ALA A 2 16.41 8.39 -13.43
CA ALA A 2 16.45 7.64 -14.69
C ALA A 2 15.35 6.54 -14.82
N GLY A 3 15.13 5.72 -13.78
CA GLY A 3 14.17 4.60 -13.86
C GLY A 3 12.69 4.98 -13.98
N VAL A 4 12.28 6.17 -13.51
CA VAL A 4 10.88 6.63 -13.64
C VAL A 4 10.55 7.00 -15.09
N THR A 5 11.53 7.52 -15.83
CA THR A 5 11.38 7.85 -17.25
C THR A 5 11.28 6.59 -18.11
N GLU A 6 12.05 5.56 -17.80
CA GLU A 6 12.02 4.25 -18.49
C GLU A 6 10.71 3.49 -18.24
N LEU A 7 10.14 3.59 -17.04
CA LEU A 7 8.82 3.01 -16.72
C LEU A 7 7.71 3.51 -17.63
N ASN A 8 7.69 4.82 -17.93
CA ASN A 8 6.67 5.41 -18.79
C ASN A 8 6.76 4.97 -20.27
N GLN A 9 7.90 4.40 -20.68
CA GLN A 9 8.12 3.85 -22.02
C GLN A 9 7.78 2.36 -22.13
N THR A 10 7.40 1.72 -21.02
CA THR A 10 7.07 0.29 -21.02
C THR A 10 5.76 0.05 -21.79
N ASP A 11 5.82 -0.76 -22.84
CA ASP A 11 4.62 -1.25 -23.51
C ASP A 11 4.00 -2.40 -22.71
N LEU A 12 3.02 -2.06 -21.88
CA LEU A 12 2.27 -3.04 -21.08
C LEU A 12 1.52 -4.05 -21.94
N ARG A 13 1.16 -3.73 -23.19
CA ARG A 13 0.43 -4.67 -24.06
C ARG A 13 1.33 -5.85 -24.40
N VAL A 14 2.57 -5.58 -24.84
CA VAL A 14 3.57 -6.61 -25.16
C VAL A 14 3.98 -7.38 -23.90
N LEU A 15 4.14 -6.71 -22.77
CA LEU A 15 4.45 -7.38 -21.51
C LEU A 15 3.35 -8.37 -21.11
N THR A 16 2.09 -7.95 -21.19
CA THR A 16 0.94 -8.77 -20.76
C THR A 16 0.64 -9.96 -21.68
N THR A 17 1.32 -10.11 -22.83
CA THR A 17 1.29 -11.33 -23.64
C THR A 17 2.28 -12.40 -23.15
N GLY A 18 3.03 -12.13 -22.08
CA GLY A 18 4.04 -13.05 -21.53
C GLY A 18 5.42 -12.93 -22.19
N ASP A 19 5.70 -11.84 -22.91
CA ASP A 19 7.04 -11.62 -23.46
C ASP A 19 8.06 -11.41 -22.33
N LYS A 20 9.02 -12.34 -22.24
CA LYS A 20 10.03 -12.33 -21.18
C LYS A 20 10.94 -11.10 -21.23
N ARG A 21 11.32 -10.60 -22.40
CA ARG A 21 12.21 -9.44 -22.51
C ARG A 21 11.51 -8.16 -22.06
N ALA A 22 10.24 -8.00 -22.46
CA ALA A 22 9.41 -6.90 -22.00
C ALA A 22 9.22 -6.95 -20.49
N TRP A 23 8.99 -8.14 -19.92
CA TRP A 23 8.92 -8.34 -18.47
C TRP A 23 10.23 -7.98 -17.77
N ASP A 24 11.37 -8.49 -18.23
CA ASP A 24 12.67 -8.25 -17.59
C ASP A 24 13.04 -6.75 -17.61
N THR A 25 12.72 -6.06 -18.72
CA THR A 25 12.91 -4.61 -18.86
C THR A 25 12.02 -3.84 -17.88
N PHE A 26 10.75 -4.21 -17.78
CA PHE A 26 9.82 -3.62 -16.83
C PHE A 26 10.26 -3.85 -15.38
N VAL A 27 10.66 -5.07 -15.01
CA VAL A 27 11.15 -5.38 -13.66
C VAL A 27 12.35 -4.51 -13.32
N THR A 28 13.31 -4.39 -14.24
CA THR A 28 14.51 -3.56 -14.07
C THR A 28 14.15 -2.10 -13.82
N ALA A 29 13.21 -1.55 -14.60
CA ALA A 29 12.76 -0.17 -14.45
C ALA A 29 11.91 0.04 -13.18
N ALA A 30 11.10 -0.94 -12.79
CA ALA A 30 10.16 -0.86 -11.66
C ALA A 30 10.82 -1.11 -10.29
N ALA A 31 11.87 -1.93 -10.24
CA ALA A 31 12.49 -2.38 -8.99
C ALA A 31 12.95 -1.25 -8.07
N PRO A 32 13.62 -0.17 -8.54
CA PRO A 32 14.04 0.92 -7.65
C PRO A 32 12.85 1.61 -6.97
N LEU A 33 11.75 1.81 -7.69
CA LEU A 33 10.54 2.42 -7.16
C LEU A 33 9.85 1.49 -6.15
N ILE A 34 9.64 0.23 -6.54
CA ILE A 34 8.99 -0.76 -5.67
C ILE A 34 9.79 -0.94 -4.39
N ASN A 35 11.10 -1.14 -4.48
CA ASN A 35 11.97 -1.28 -3.31
C ASN A 35 11.93 -0.05 -2.41
N ALA A 36 11.94 1.17 -2.97
CA ALA A 36 11.86 2.39 -2.18
C ALA A 36 10.51 2.52 -1.45
N VAL A 37 9.40 2.20 -2.12
CA VAL A 37 8.05 2.26 -1.53
C VAL A 37 7.87 1.19 -0.47
N VAL A 38 8.27 -0.05 -0.74
CA VAL A 38 8.21 -1.16 0.22
C VAL A 38 9.05 -0.82 1.44
N ARG A 39 10.32 -0.43 1.27
CA ARG A 39 11.20 -0.01 2.37
C ARG A 39 10.60 1.12 3.19
N ARG A 40 10.06 2.15 2.54
CA ARG A 40 9.41 3.26 3.23
C ARG A 40 8.19 2.79 4.03
N THR A 41 7.36 1.93 3.44
CA THR A 41 6.18 1.38 4.11
C THR A 41 6.58 0.52 5.30
N LEU A 42 7.58 -0.34 5.13
CA LEU A 42 8.04 -1.27 6.16
C LEU A 42 8.90 -0.61 7.26
N SER A 43 9.46 0.58 7.00
CA SER A 43 10.30 1.30 7.97
C SER A 43 9.58 1.61 9.30
N SER A 44 8.25 1.79 9.26
CA SER A 44 7.43 1.99 10.45
C SER A 44 7.26 0.72 11.30
N TYR A 45 7.59 -0.46 10.76
CA TYR A 45 7.34 -1.76 11.39
C TYR A 45 8.61 -2.48 11.88
N ARG A 46 9.78 -1.80 11.85
CA ARG A 46 11.09 -2.32 12.32
C ARG A 46 11.45 -3.70 11.73
N LEU A 47 11.06 -3.94 10.48
CA LEU A 47 11.40 -5.16 9.75
C LEU A 47 12.82 -5.08 9.15
N GLY A 48 13.42 -6.25 8.90
CA GLY A 48 14.79 -6.35 8.38
C GLY A 48 14.88 -6.08 6.88
N GLU A 49 16.10 -6.09 6.34
CA GLU A 49 16.31 -5.96 4.88
C GLU A 49 15.70 -7.14 4.10
N ASP A 50 15.74 -8.35 4.68
CA ASP A 50 15.17 -9.54 4.05
C ASP A 50 13.65 -9.39 3.85
N ASP A 51 12.94 -8.79 4.81
CA ASP A 51 11.51 -8.47 4.69
C ASP A 51 11.21 -7.52 3.52
N VAL A 52 12.09 -6.54 3.29
CA VAL A 52 11.94 -5.60 2.18
C VAL A 52 12.08 -6.32 0.86
N LEU A 53 13.05 -7.24 0.75
CA LEU A 53 13.26 -8.04 -0.45
C LEU A 53 12.10 -9.00 -0.71
N ASP A 54 11.62 -9.70 0.31
CA ASP A 54 10.49 -10.62 0.20
C ASP A 54 9.19 -9.88 -0.16
N ALA A 55 8.91 -8.75 0.50
CA ALA A 55 7.75 -7.93 0.18
C ALA A 55 7.83 -7.32 -1.23
N ALA A 56 9.03 -6.93 -1.70
CA ALA A 56 9.21 -6.49 -3.07
C ALA A 56 9.00 -7.63 -4.08
N GLN A 57 9.46 -8.85 -3.76
CA GLN A 57 9.18 -10.03 -4.58
C GLN A 57 7.68 -10.32 -4.66
N ASP A 58 6.96 -10.24 -3.55
CA ASP A 58 5.50 -10.38 -3.49
C ASP A 58 4.78 -9.39 -4.43
N VAL A 59 5.29 -8.16 -4.57
CA VAL A 59 4.77 -7.19 -5.55
C VAL A 59 4.89 -7.73 -6.98
N PHE A 60 6.07 -8.20 -7.37
CA PHE A 60 6.29 -8.72 -8.72
C PHE A 60 5.47 -9.98 -9.00
N VAL A 61 5.39 -10.90 -8.03
CA VAL A 61 4.52 -12.08 -8.11
C VAL A 61 3.07 -11.66 -8.34
N ARG A 62 2.58 -10.65 -7.59
CA ARG A 62 1.22 -10.13 -7.75
C ARG A 62 0.98 -9.48 -9.11
N LEU A 63 1.99 -8.84 -9.70
CA LEU A 63 1.90 -8.19 -11.01
C LEU A 63 1.83 -9.21 -12.15
N CYS A 64 2.56 -10.33 -12.07
CA CYS A 64 2.55 -11.38 -13.10
C CYS A 64 1.53 -12.51 -12.86
N ALA A 65 0.98 -12.61 -11.65
CA ALA A 65 -0.04 -13.61 -11.31
C ALA A 65 -1.29 -13.50 -12.19
N GLN A 66 -1.97 -14.65 -12.35
CA GLN A 66 -3.23 -14.76 -13.09
C GLN A 66 -3.15 -14.14 -14.49
N ASP A 67 -2.09 -14.45 -15.23
CA ASP A 67 -1.86 -13.93 -16.59
C ASP A 67 -1.87 -12.40 -16.64
N PHE A 68 -1.07 -11.76 -15.77
CA PHE A 68 -0.91 -10.31 -15.67
C PHE A 68 -2.23 -9.54 -15.44
N ARG A 69 -3.23 -10.18 -14.82
CA ARG A 69 -4.57 -9.59 -14.63
C ARG A 69 -4.52 -8.22 -13.97
N LEU A 70 -3.67 -8.03 -12.97
CA LEU A 70 -3.55 -6.74 -12.28
C LEU A 70 -3.00 -5.65 -13.21
N LEU A 71 -1.94 -5.93 -13.97
CA LEU A 71 -1.38 -4.98 -14.94
C LEU A 71 -2.39 -4.64 -16.05
N LYS A 72 -3.23 -5.59 -16.47
CA LYS A 72 -4.33 -5.35 -17.42
C LYS A 72 -5.42 -4.40 -16.88
N THR A 73 -5.48 -4.14 -15.57
CA THR A 73 -6.41 -3.15 -14.97
C THR A 73 -5.84 -1.74 -14.89
N TYR A 74 -4.57 -1.53 -15.25
CA TYR A 74 -3.98 -0.19 -15.26
C TYR A 74 -4.68 0.70 -16.28
N ASP A 75 -5.00 1.92 -15.86
CA ASP A 75 -5.65 2.94 -16.67
C ASP A 75 -4.83 4.23 -16.62
N PRO A 76 -4.17 4.62 -17.73
CA PRO A 76 -3.35 5.84 -17.79
C PRO A 76 -4.16 7.13 -17.64
N ALA A 77 -5.49 7.10 -17.84
CA ALA A 77 -6.34 8.27 -17.63
C ALA A 77 -6.52 8.61 -16.13
N ARG A 78 -6.24 7.66 -15.22
CA ARG A 78 -6.42 7.83 -13.78
C ARG A 78 -5.16 8.25 -13.04
N ALA A 79 -4.01 7.71 -13.44
CA ALA A 79 -2.70 8.03 -12.87
C ALA A 79 -1.57 7.51 -13.76
N GLY A 80 -0.38 8.10 -13.65
CA GLY A 80 0.83 7.56 -14.27
C GLY A 80 1.23 6.21 -13.67
N LEU A 81 1.93 5.39 -14.47
CA LEU A 81 2.29 4.01 -14.12
C LEU A 81 3.09 3.93 -12.81
N GLY A 82 4.06 4.83 -12.61
CA GLY A 82 4.83 4.89 -11.36
C GLY A 82 3.95 5.15 -10.13
N THR A 83 3.00 6.07 -10.22
CA THR A 83 2.05 6.36 -9.12
C THR A 83 1.19 5.14 -8.82
N TRP A 84 0.66 4.48 -9.85
CA TRP A 84 -0.12 3.26 -9.67
C TRP A 84 0.71 2.11 -9.07
N LEU A 85 1.96 1.92 -9.52
CA LEU A 85 2.87 0.93 -8.95
C LEU A 85 3.21 1.22 -7.50
N ALA A 86 3.38 2.49 -7.12
CA ALA A 86 3.59 2.85 -5.72
C ALA A 86 2.39 2.45 -4.84
N VAL A 87 1.17 2.62 -5.33
CA VAL A 87 -0.04 2.17 -4.62
C VAL A 87 -0.04 0.64 -4.48
N VAL A 88 0.23 -0.10 -5.55
CA VAL A 88 0.30 -1.56 -5.53
C VAL A 88 1.39 -2.05 -4.57
N ALA A 89 2.58 -1.44 -4.61
CA ALA A 89 3.71 -1.78 -3.77
C ALA A 89 3.43 -1.52 -2.29
N ARG A 90 2.82 -0.36 -1.96
CA ARG A 90 2.39 -0.06 -0.60
C ARG A 90 1.39 -1.10 -0.11
N SER A 91 0.36 -1.41 -0.89
CA SER A 91 -0.65 -2.42 -0.51
C SER A 91 -0.03 -3.79 -0.26
N ALA A 92 0.86 -4.25 -1.14
CA ALA A 92 1.55 -5.53 -0.98
C ALA A 92 2.47 -5.56 0.25
N ALA A 93 3.17 -4.46 0.56
CA ALA A 93 4.01 -4.36 1.75
C ALA A 93 3.18 -4.49 3.05
N VAL A 94 2.02 -3.82 3.11
CA VAL A 94 1.08 -3.96 4.23
C VAL A 94 0.55 -5.40 4.32
N ASP A 95 0.15 -5.99 3.19
CA ASP A 95 -0.32 -7.37 3.13
C ASP A 95 0.78 -8.37 3.58
N HIS A 96 2.05 -8.10 3.25
CA HIS A 96 3.20 -8.89 3.69
C HIS A 96 3.40 -8.78 5.21
N PHE A 97 3.44 -7.56 5.76
CA PHE A 97 3.54 -7.35 7.21
C PHE A 97 2.41 -8.04 7.98
N ARG A 98 1.16 -7.94 7.49
CA ARG A 98 0.01 -8.62 8.10
C ARG A 98 0.18 -10.14 8.14
N ARG A 99 0.60 -10.75 7.04
CA ARG A 99 0.86 -12.20 6.98
C ARG A 99 1.97 -12.60 7.94
N ARG A 100 3.06 -11.83 8.00
CA ARG A 100 4.16 -12.08 8.95
C ARG A 100 3.67 -11.98 10.40
N ARG A 101 2.90 -10.95 10.75
CA ARG A 101 2.31 -10.79 12.10
C ARG A 101 1.42 -11.97 12.49
N GLN A 102 0.64 -12.50 11.55
CA GLN A 102 -0.20 -13.68 11.78
C GLN A 102 0.62 -14.97 11.92
N ALA A 103 1.72 -15.09 11.17
CA ALA A 103 2.62 -16.24 11.24
C ALA A 103 3.51 -16.23 12.51
N THR A 104 3.85 -15.05 13.04
CA THR A 104 4.71 -14.84 14.20
C THR A 104 3.92 -14.56 15.49
N GLN A 105 2.83 -15.28 15.77
CA GLN A 105 2.31 -15.35 17.15
C GLN A 105 2.95 -16.50 17.94
N PRO A 106 3.99 -16.23 18.76
CA PRO A 106 4.23 -16.91 20.03
C PRO A 106 3.90 -16.01 21.24
N LEU A 107 3.52 -16.63 22.37
CA LEU A 107 3.38 -15.98 23.68
C LEU A 107 4.73 -15.42 24.15
N ASP A 108 4.66 -14.23 24.77
CA ASP A 108 5.66 -13.57 25.61
C ASP A 108 6.94 -12.98 24.97
N GLU A 109 7.30 -11.83 25.55
CA GLU A 109 8.53 -11.04 25.46
C GLU A 109 8.73 -10.11 24.24
N VAL A 110 8.35 -8.84 24.43
CA VAL A 110 8.86 -7.71 23.65
C VAL A 110 9.89 -6.96 24.50
N PRO A 111 11.20 -7.01 24.17
CA PRO A 111 12.17 -6.14 24.81
C PRO A 111 11.97 -4.69 24.35
N GLU A 112 11.55 -3.85 25.29
CA GLU A 112 11.47 -2.40 25.16
C GLU A 112 12.88 -1.79 25.25
N SER A 113 13.66 -1.80 24.18
CA SER A 113 14.81 -0.89 24.05
C SER A 113 15.33 -0.82 22.61
N VAL A 114 15.16 0.34 22.00
CA VAL A 114 16.15 1.14 21.24
C VAL A 114 15.33 2.26 20.58
N LEU A 115 15.33 3.42 21.24
CA LEU A 115 14.76 4.66 20.75
C LEU A 115 15.72 5.23 19.70
N GLY A 116 15.29 5.16 18.44
CA GLY A 116 15.92 5.82 17.30
C GLY A 116 14.84 6.17 16.29
N VAL A 117 13.94 7.08 16.66
CA VAL A 117 12.86 7.56 15.79
C VAL A 117 13.47 8.51 14.76
N GLU A 118 13.92 7.99 13.62
CA GLU A 118 14.01 8.82 12.42
C GLU A 118 12.60 9.05 11.90
N ASP A 119 11.96 10.08 12.45
CA ASP A 119 10.63 10.58 12.08
C ASP A 119 10.70 11.22 10.68
N LYS A 120 10.87 10.39 9.65
CA LYS A 120 10.86 10.82 8.25
C LYS A 120 9.42 11.12 7.82
N HIS A 121 8.99 12.34 8.15
CA HIS A 121 7.85 13.09 7.63
C HIS A 121 7.08 12.33 6.54
N VAL A 122 6.11 11.51 6.95
CA VAL A 122 4.90 11.36 6.15
C VAL A 122 4.17 12.68 6.39
N GLU A 123 3.99 13.52 5.37
CA GLU A 123 3.06 14.64 5.47
C GLU A 123 1.72 14.05 5.91
N LYS A 124 1.40 14.21 7.21
CA LYS A 124 0.11 13.80 7.73
C LYS A 124 -0.89 14.65 6.98
N LEU A 125 -1.72 14.02 6.15
CA LEU A 125 -2.84 14.67 5.48
C LEU A 125 -3.62 15.44 6.55
N LYS A 126 -3.61 16.77 6.47
CA LYS A 126 -4.33 17.62 7.41
C LYS A 126 -5.81 17.57 7.05
N ILE A 127 -6.50 16.54 7.57
CA ILE A 127 -7.94 16.43 7.45
C ILE A 127 -8.57 17.51 8.35
N PRO A 128 -9.40 18.42 7.84
CA PRO A 128 -10.07 19.42 8.66
C PRO A 128 -10.89 18.79 9.77
N GLN A 129 -10.85 19.37 10.98
CA GLN A 129 -11.69 18.94 12.08
C GLN A 129 -13.17 19.07 11.69
N GLY A 130 -13.95 18.00 11.87
CA GLY A 130 -15.37 17.95 11.54
C GLY A 130 -15.73 17.47 10.13
N LEU A 131 -14.76 17.27 9.22
CA LEU A 131 -15.04 16.69 7.89
C LEU A 131 -15.55 15.24 7.99
N LEU A 132 -14.98 14.49 8.93
CA LEU A 132 -15.34 13.12 9.23
C LEU A 132 -15.96 13.03 10.63
N THR A 133 -16.92 12.12 10.80
CA THR A 133 -17.43 11.81 12.14
C THR A 133 -16.38 11.05 12.95
N ASP A 134 -16.46 11.10 14.27
CA ASP A 134 -15.53 10.37 15.16
C ASP A 134 -15.45 8.88 14.82
N ARG A 135 -16.59 8.28 14.46
CA ARG A 135 -16.67 6.89 14.03
C ARG A 135 -15.95 6.63 12.71
N GLN A 136 -16.03 7.55 11.75
CA GLN A 136 -15.30 7.46 10.48
C GLN A 136 -13.80 7.61 10.70
N THR A 137 -13.40 8.60 11.49
CA THR A 137 -12.00 8.83 11.86
C THR A 137 -11.40 7.63 12.59
N LEU A 138 -12.13 7.04 13.54
CA LEU A 138 -11.69 5.86 14.28
C LEU A 138 -11.50 4.65 13.34
N ILE A 139 -12.44 4.39 12.44
CA ILE A 139 -12.31 3.30 11.47
C ILE A 139 -11.11 3.52 10.53
N LEU A 140 -10.89 4.75 10.05
CA LEU A 140 -9.71 5.06 9.25
C LEU A 140 -8.42 4.87 10.04
N LYS A 141 -8.37 5.33 11.30
CA LYS A 141 -7.22 5.13 12.19
C LYS A 141 -6.92 3.64 12.37
N CYS A 142 -7.92 2.82 12.68
CA CYS A 142 -7.69 1.38 12.85
C CYS A 142 -7.22 0.70 11.56
N LEU A 143 -7.73 1.10 10.40
CA LEU A 143 -7.37 0.49 9.11
C LEU A 143 -6.00 0.94 8.58
N TYR A 144 -5.63 2.21 8.79
CA TYR A 144 -4.45 2.82 8.15
C TYR A 144 -3.31 3.11 9.13
N ASP A 145 -3.59 3.51 10.37
CA ASP A 145 -2.54 3.79 11.37
C ASP A 145 -2.17 2.52 12.13
N GLU A 146 -3.16 1.69 12.49
CA GLU A 146 -2.97 0.44 13.23
C GLU A 146 -2.90 -0.80 12.30
N GLU A 147 -3.04 -0.58 10.99
CA GLU A 147 -3.02 -1.58 9.93
C GLU A 147 -3.92 -2.80 10.15
N ARG A 148 -5.02 -2.65 10.88
CA ARG A 148 -5.95 -3.75 11.13
C ARG A 148 -6.73 -4.11 9.88
N ASP A 149 -7.08 -5.37 9.73
CA ASP A 149 -8.02 -5.78 8.69
C ASP A 149 -9.48 -5.47 9.08
N VAL A 150 -10.39 -5.54 8.11
CA VAL A 150 -11.81 -5.23 8.32
C VAL A 150 -12.44 -6.13 9.40
N ALA A 151 -12.02 -7.40 9.49
CA ALA A 151 -12.55 -8.35 10.46
C ALA A 151 -12.02 -8.06 11.87
N GLU A 152 -10.74 -7.73 12.03
CA GLU A 152 -10.13 -7.28 13.28
C GLU A 152 -10.79 -6.00 13.79
N VAL A 153 -11.06 -5.02 12.89
CA VAL A 153 -11.79 -3.80 13.25
C VAL A 153 -13.23 -4.10 13.66
N ALA A 154 -13.91 -5.00 12.96
CA ALA A 154 -15.26 -5.44 13.29
C ALA A 154 -15.32 -6.06 14.69
N LEU A 155 -14.37 -6.94 15.01
CA LEU A 155 -14.22 -7.56 16.33
C LEU A 155 -13.90 -6.53 17.41
N LEU A 156 -12.92 -5.65 17.16
CA LEU A 156 -12.49 -4.61 18.11
C LEU A 156 -13.62 -3.65 18.46
N LEU A 157 -14.37 -3.19 17.45
CA LEU A 157 -15.45 -2.23 17.61
C LEU A 157 -16.81 -2.90 17.90
N LYS A 158 -16.84 -4.23 18.02
CA LYS A 158 -18.05 -5.06 18.23
C LYS A 158 -19.18 -4.74 17.26
N ILE A 159 -18.84 -4.56 15.98
CA ILE A 159 -19.77 -4.21 14.90
C ILE A 159 -19.60 -5.19 13.75
N ASP A 160 -20.54 -5.18 12.82
CA ASP A 160 -20.46 -6.05 11.65
C ASP A 160 -19.42 -5.56 10.60
N ALA A 161 -18.80 -6.50 9.89
CA ALA A 161 -17.78 -6.20 8.87
C ALA A 161 -18.32 -5.36 7.70
N GLN A 162 -19.59 -5.52 7.32
CA GLN A 162 -20.26 -4.66 6.33
C GLN A 162 -20.41 -3.23 6.84
N THR A 163 -20.60 -3.04 8.16
CA THR A 163 -20.65 -1.72 8.79
C THR A 163 -19.29 -1.03 8.71
N VAL A 164 -18.20 -1.76 8.93
CA VAL A 164 -16.83 -1.24 8.76
C VAL A 164 -16.59 -0.81 7.31
N ARG A 165 -16.88 -1.68 6.32
CA ARG A 165 -16.69 -1.38 4.89
C ARG A 165 -17.53 -0.19 4.41
N SER A 166 -18.80 -0.14 4.79
CA SER A 166 -19.70 0.94 4.39
C SER A 166 -19.31 2.28 5.04
N THR A 167 -18.86 2.28 6.29
CA THR A 167 -18.40 3.51 6.97
C THR A 167 -17.07 3.99 6.39
N HIS A 168 -16.13 3.08 6.12
CA HIS A 168 -14.87 3.36 5.43
C HIS A 168 -15.11 3.96 4.04
N HIS A 169 -15.99 3.36 3.23
CA HIS A 169 -16.34 3.89 1.92
C HIS A 169 -16.93 5.31 2.00
N LYS A 170 -17.86 5.56 2.93
CA LYS A 170 -18.43 6.89 3.15
C LYS A 170 -17.37 7.92 3.57
N ALA A 171 -16.42 7.52 4.41
CA ALA A 171 -15.31 8.38 4.81
C ALA A 171 -14.42 8.75 3.61
N LEU A 172 -14.08 7.76 2.76
CA LEU A 172 -13.30 8.00 1.54
C LEU A 172 -14.03 8.91 0.53
N LEU A 173 -15.36 8.78 0.39
CA LEU A 173 -16.14 9.68 -0.46
C LEU A 173 -16.07 11.14 0.01
N ARG A 174 -16.17 11.37 1.33
CA ARG A 174 -16.05 12.72 1.91
C ARG A 174 -14.65 13.30 1.73
N LEU A 175 -13.62 12.49 1.95
CA LEU A 175 -12.24 12.90 1.71
C LEU A 175 -12.02 13.23 0.22
N ARG A 176 -12.54 12.39 -0.69
CA ARG A 176 -12.45 12.66 -2.13
C ARG A 176 -13.18 13.92 -2.54
N ALA A 177 -14.38 14.18 -2.01
CA ALA A 177 -15.09 15.42 -2.33
C ALA A 177 -14.27 16.64 -1.90
N HIS A 178 -13.74 16.62 -0.67
CA HIS A 178 -12.94 17.72 -0.14
C HIS A 178 -11.63 17.95 -0.92
N PHE A 179 -10.88 16.90 -1.24
CA PHE A 179 -9.60 17.01 -1.97
C PHE A 179 -9.77 17.00 -3.50
N GLY A 180 -10.97 16.72 -4.02
CA GLY A 180 -11.30 16.74 -5.44
C GLY A 180 -11.99 18.02 -5.90
N GLU A 181 -12.46 18.84 -4.95
CA GLU A 181 -13.06 20.17 -5.18
C GLU A 181 -12.08 21.34 -5.00
N GLU A 182 -10.78 21.09 -4.79
CA GLU A 182 -9.76 22.11 -5.03
C GLU A 182 -9.37 22.08 -6.52
N PRO A 183 -9.91 22.97 -7.39
CA PRO A 183 -9.18 23.37 -8.56
C PRO A 183 -7.95 24.14 -8.06
N ALA A 184 -6.77 23.56 -8.26
CA ALA A 184 -5.55 24.35 -8.35
C ALA A 184 -5.61 25.25 -9.60
#